data_AF-A0A0B0EGR8-F1
#
_entry.id   AF-A0A0B0EGR8-F1
#
_cell.length_a   1.000
_cell.length_b   1.000
_cell.length_c   1.000
_cell.angle_alpha   90.00
_cell.angle_beta   90.00
_cell.angle_gamma   90.00
#
_symmetry.space_group_name_H-M   'P 1'
#
loop_
_entity.id
_entity.type
_entity.pdbx_description
1 polymer ?
#
loop_
_entity_poly.entity_id
_entity_poly.type
_entity_poly.pdbx_seq_one_letter_code
_entity_poly.pdbx_strand_id
1 'polypeptide(L)'
;MSMGEKTNAEKVFLRLHRLGLIRPFVRYSFRLRKEILQGVHYNTDMVTNQMTYVDLITDSFKERALPQRDFQSKSAFESSFISLADTFSQLFGYRYSLPVSQGRSAELILAKVLVKPEMVIPNNLLFISTRYHQILAGARLIEIPVVEATILIMTRLLKETLILNN
;
A
#
# COMPACT_ATOMS: atom_id res chain seq x y z
N MET A 1 19.35 36.01 15.71
CA MET A 1 18.46 36.16 14.54
C MET A 1 17.10 35.59 14.92
N SER A 2 16.07 36.43 15.00
CA SER A 2 14.71 36.03 15.34
C SER A 2 14.17 35.09 14.26
N MET A 3 13.79 33.87 14.64
CA MET A 3 13.16 32.92 13.72
C MET A 3 11.75 33.43 13.44
N GLY A 4 11.54 34.11 12.31
CA GLY A 4 10.23 34.64 11.91
C GLY A 4 9.14 33.56 11.96
N GLU A 5 7.90 33.95 12.26
CA GLU A 5 6.77 33.02 12.29
C GLU A 5 6.64 32.30 10.95
N LYS A 6 6.68 30.96 11.00
CA LYS A 6 6.51 30.12 9.82
C LYS A 6 5.12 30.32 9.22
N THR A 7 5.06 30.47 7.91
CA THR A 7 3.82 30.53 7.15
C THR A 7 3.01 29.24 7.29
N ASN A 8 1.71 29.30 7.01
CA ASN A 8 0.86 28.09 7.03
C ASN A 8 1.31 27.02 6.04
N ALA A 9 1.82 27.43 4.87
CA ALA A 9 2.37 26.51 3.87
C ALA A 9 3.61 25.78 4.39
N GLU A 10 4.53 26.48 5.06
CA GLU A 10 5.71 25.86 5.67
C GLU A 10 5.35 24.94 6.83
N LYS A 11 4.34 25.29 7.63
CA LYS A 11 3.82 24.42 8.70
C LYS A 11 3.25 23.12 8.12
N VAL A 12 2.48 23.20 7.03
CA VAL A 12 1.94 22.02 6.33
C VAL A 12 3.06 21.20 5.72
N PHE A 13 3.98 21.81 4.97
CA PHE A 13 5.13 21.13 4.39
C PHE A 13 5.96 20.41 5.46
N LEU A 14 6.34 21.10 6.54
CA LEU A 14 7.09 20.50 7.64
C LEU A 14 6.32 19.39 8.35
N ARG A 15 4.99 19.51 8.48
CA ARG A 15 4.14 18.45 9.03
C ARG A 15 4.17 17.22 8.12
N LEU A 16 3.96 17.40 6.82
CA LEU A 16 4.01 16.30 5.85
C LEU A 16 5.41 15.69 5.78
N HIS A 17 6.47 16.50 5.88
CA HIS A 17 7.86 16.04 5.89
C HIS A 17 8.22 15.27 7.16
N ARG A 18 7.83 15.77 8.35
CA ARG A 18 7.94 15.01 9.61
C ARG A 18 7.12 13.74 9.59
N LEU A 19 5.97 13.79 8.90
CA LEU A 19 5.17 12.62 8.61
C LEU A 19 5.75 11.80 7.44
N GLY A 20 6.96 12.06 6.94
CA GLY A 20 7.56 11.31 5.84
C GLY A 20 6.71 11.18 4.56
N LEU A 21 5.64 11.99 4.43
CA LEU A 21 4.70 12.00 3.32
C LEU A 21 5.25 12.80 2.13
N ILE A 22 6.13 13.75 2.42
CA ILE A 22 6.90 14.48 1.41
C ILE A 22 8.37 14.45 1.81
N ARG A 23 9.25 14.37 0.83
CA ARG A 23 10.70 14.46 1.01
C ARG A 23 11.23 15.55 0.08
N PRO A 24 12.37 16.18 0.39
CA PRO A 24 13.07 16.99 -0.59
C PRO A 24 13.41 16.07 -1.77
N PHE A 25 12.94 16.42 -2.96
CA PHE A 25 13.21 15.64 -4.17
C PHE A 25 14.18 16.39 -5.07
N VAL A 26 14.97 15.63 -5.83
CA VAL A 26 15.87 16.17 -6.84
C VAL A 26 15.26 15.89 -8.21
N ARG A 27 15.14 16.93 -9.04
CA ARG A 27 14.74 16.74 -10.44
C ARG A 27 15.98 16.42 -11.27
N TYR A 28 16.23 15.14 -11.53
CA TYR A 28 17.33 14.72 -12.39
C TYR A 28 17.13 15.15 -13.85
N SER A 29 18.23 15.37 -14.57
CA SER A 29 18.21 15.68 -16.01
C SER A 29 17.67 14.50 -16.82
N PHE A 30 17.23 14.75 -18.06
CA PHE A 30 16.77 13.68 -18.96
C PHE A 30 17.83 12.60 -19.16
N ARG A 31 19.08 13.00 -19.38
CA ARG A 31 20.22 12.10 -19.56
C ARG A 31 20.37 11.15 -18.37
N LEU A 32 20.38 11.69 -17.16
CA LEU A 32 20.59 10.88 -15.95
C LEU A 32 19.39 9.96 -15.67
N ARG A 33 18.15 10.40 -15.93
CA ARG A 33 16.98 9.51 -15.88
C ARG A 33 17.10 8.35 -16.86
N LYS A 34 17.62 8.59 -18.08
CA LYS A 34 17.86 7.53 -19.08
C LYS A 34 18.91 6.53 -18.58
N GLU A 35 20.02 7.02 -18.02
CA GLU A 35 21.08 6.17 -17.46
C GLU A 35 20.56 5.31 -16.28
N ILE A 36 19.77 5.90 -15.37
CA ILE A 36 19.12 5.17 -14.26
C ILE A 36 18.23 4.05 -14.80
N LEU A 37 17.33 4.36 -15.74
CA LEU A 37 16.40 3.39 -16.32
C LEU A 37 17.15 2.25 -17.04
N GLN A 38 18.23 2.57 -17.76
CA GLN A 38 19.08 1.56 -18.38
C GLN A 38 19.75 0.65 -17.33
N GLY A 39 20.25 1.23 -16.23
CA GLY A 39 20.90 0.49 -15.15
C GLY A 39 19.97 -0.47 -14.40
N VAL A 40 18.65 -0.23 -14.42
CA VAL A 40 17.64 -1.13 -13.83
C VAL A 40 16.89 -1.96 -14.89
N HIS A 41 17.42 -2.06 -16.11
CA HIS A 41 16.79 -2.77 -17.23
C HIS A 41 15.33 -2.36 -17.47
N TYR A 42 15.05 -1.07 -17.33
CA TYR A 42 13.72 -0.47 -17.49
C TYR A 42 12.66 -0.97 -16.52
N ASN A 43 13.04 -1.66 -15.45
CA ASN A 43 12.13 -2.03 -14.36
C ASN A 43 12.05 -0.88 -13.33
N THR A 44 10.94 -0.15 -13.32
CA THR A 44 10.73 0.98 -12.40
C THR A 44 10.66 0.57 -10.94
N ASP A 45 10.27 -0.67 -10.63
CA ASP A 45 10.20 -1.18 -9.25
C ASP A 45 11.58 -1.25 -8.60
N MET A 46 12.64 -1.26 -9.40
CA MET A 46 14.03 -1.29 -8.96
C MET A 46 14.63 0.11 -8.82
N VAL A 47 13.91 1.17 -9.22
CA VAL A 47 14.36 2.56 -9.06
C VAL A 47 14.15 2.97 -7.61
N THR A 48 15.24 3.30 -6.93
CA THR A 48 15.15 3.74 -5.53
C THR A 48 14.40 5.07 -5.40
N ASN A 49 13.69 5.26 -4.29
CA ASN A 49 12.93 6.51 -4.04
C ASN A 49 13.81 7.77 -4.04
N GLN A 50 15.13 7.65 -3.81
CA GLN A 50 16.08 8.76 -3.90
C GLN A 50 16.33 9.23 -5.35
N MET A 51 16.10 8.33 -6.30
CA MET A 51 16.22 8.54 -7.74
C MET A 51 14.88 8.88 -8.40
N THR A 52 13.79 8.86 -7.62
CA THR A 52 12.43 9.12 -8.09
C THR A 52 11.99 10.53 -7.72
N TYR A 53 11.58 11.31 -8.71
CA TYR A 53 11.11 12.69 -8.51
C TYR A 53 9.70 12.74 -7.92
N VAL A 54 8.78 11.97 -8.51
CA VAL A 54 7.42 11.75 -8.02
C VAL A 54 7.19 10.24 -8.05
N ASP A 55 6.93 9.64 -6.90
CA ASP A 55 6.68 8.22 -6.77
C ASP A 55 5.17 7.96 -6.76
N LEU A 56 4.70 7.24 -7.79
CA LEU A 56 3.31 6.85 -7.98
C LEU A 56 3.16 5.32 -8.05
N ILE A 57 4.18 4.57 -7.60
CA ILE A 57 4.18 3.11 -7.70
C ILE A 57 3.07 2.46 -6.87
N THR A 58 2.75 3.04 -5.73
CA THR A 58 1.69 2.54 -4.84
C THR A 58 1.19 3.63 -3.90
N ASP A 59 -0.08 3.54 -3.52
CA ASP A 59 -0.68 4.26 -2.40
C ASP A 59 -0.47 3.52 -1.05
N SER A 60 0.21 2.37 -1.07
CA SER A 60 0.49 1.57 0.10
C SER A 60 1.65 2.15 0.90
N PHE A 61 1.37 2.68 2.08
CA PHE A 61 2.35 3.32 2.98
C PHE A 61 3.37 2.35 3.64
N LYS A 62 3.68 1.19 3.02
CA LYS A 62 4.49 0.09 3.60
C LYS A 62 5.89 0.50 4.04
N GLU A 63 6.48 1.52 3.42
CA GLU A 63 7.89 1.86 3.61
C GLU A 63 8.16 2.83 4.76
N ARG A 64 7.19 3.06 5.63
CA ARG A 64 7.38 3.99 6.73
C ARG A 64 7.73 3.27 8.02
N ALA A 65 8.96 3.51 8.49
CA ALA A 65 9.20 3.55 9.91
C ALA A 65 8.25 4.58 10.50
N LEU A 66 7.23 4.11 11.23
CA LEU A 66 6.50 4.97 12.15
C LEU A 66 7.56 5.71 12.99
N PRO A 67 7.42 7.03 13.26
CA PRO A 67 8.28 7.67 14.24
C PRO A 67 8.27 6.77 15.46
N GLN A 68 9.44 6.34 15.94
CA GLN A 68 9.54 5.48 17.12
C GLN A 68 8.86 6.23 18.27
N ARG A 69 7.56 5.99 18.43
CA ARG A 69 6.91 6.18 19.71
C ARG A 69 7.46 5.05 20.53
N ASP A 70 7.97 5.40 21.69
CA ASP A 70 8.54 4.48 22.64
C ASP A 70 7.51 3.41 23.01
N PHE A 71 7.43 2.35 22.21
CA PHE A 71 6.90 1.04 22.62
C PHE A 71 7.93 0.35 23.54
N GLN A 72 8.69 1.14 24.31
CA GLN A 72 9.78 0.67 25.17
C GLN A 72 9.25 -0.11 26.38
N SER A 73 7.95 -0.02 26.68
CA SER A 73 7.31 -0.82 27.72
C SER A 73 6.13 -1.65 27.18
N LYS A 74 5.97 -2.84 27.76
CA LYS A 74 4.82 -3.73 27.53
C LYS A 74 3.47 -3.01 27.77
N SER A 75 3.42 -2.12 28.76
CA SER A 75 2.23 -1.33 29.10
C SER A 75 1.85 -0.30 28.03
N ALA A 76 2.83 0.33 27.35
CA ALA A 76 2.56 1.26 26.25
C ALA A 76 2.00 0.53 25.01
N PHE A 77 2.45 -0.71 24.77
CA PHE A 77 1.89 -1.57 23.73
C PHE A 77 0.47 -2.02 24.05
N GLU A 78 0.22 -2.50 25.27
CA GLU A 78 -1.11 -2.96 25.72
C GLU A 78 -2.16 -1.86 25.66
N SER A 79 -1.84 -0.66 26.17
CA SER A 79 -2.75 0.50 26.11
C SER A 79 -3.04 0.96 24.67
N SER A 80 -2.03 0.95 23.81
CA SER A 80 -2.21 1.24 22.38
C SER A 80 -3.11 0.20 21.69
N PHE A 81 -2.97 -1.07 22.05
CA PHE A 81 -3.80 -2.15 21.52
C PHE A 81 -5.26 -1.99 21.96
N ILE A 82 -5.52 -1.75 23.24
CA ILE A 82 -6.87 -1.54 23.77
C ILE A 82 -7.53 -0.35 23.06
N SER A 83 -6.83 0.77 22.95
CA SER A 83 -7.34 1.95 22.24
C SER A 83 -7.67 1.67 20.77
N LEU A 84 -6.84 0.89 20.07
CA LEU A 84 -7.11 0.48 18.69
C LEU A 84 -8.35 -0.42 18.60
N ALA A 85 -8.46 -1.41 19.49
CA ALA A 85 -9.58 -2.34 19.51
C ALA A 85 -10.91 -1.62 19.83
N ASP A 86 -10.91 -0.70 20.80
CA ASP A 86 -12.08 0.11 21.14
C ASP A 86 -12.51 0.99 19.97
N THR A 87 -11.55 1.67 19.33
CA THR A 87 -11.83 2.50 18.14
C THR A 87 -12.40 1.65 17.00
N PHE A 88 -11.82 0.47 16.76
CA PHE A 88 -12.29 -0.44 15.72
C PHE A 88 -13.71 -0.94 16.01
N SER A 89 -14.00 -1.28 17.26
CA SER A 89 -15.35 -1.67 17.71
C SER A 89 -16.36 -0.53 17.54
N GLN A 90 -16.00 0.70 17.89
CA GLN A 90 -16.87 1.87 17.72
C GLN A 90 -17.16 2.19 16.24
N LEU A 91 -16.16 2.05 15.36
CA LEU A 91 -16.29 2.38 13.95
C LEU A 91 -16.97 1.28 13.13
N PHE A 92 -16.68 0.00 13.43
CA PHE A 92 -17.10 -1.12 12.59
C PHE A 92 -18.08 -2.09 13.28
N GLY A 93 -18.29 -1.96 14.59
CA GLY A 93 -19.23 -2.80 15.35
C GLY A 93 -18.77 -4.24 15.59
N TYR A 94 -17.52 -4.60 15.28
CA TYR A 94 -17.00 -5.94 15.50
C TYR A 94 -16.63 -6.17 16.97
N ARG A 95 -17.12 -7.27 17.55
CA ARG A 95 -16.81 -7.68 18.93
C ARG A 95 -15.34 -8.06 19.14
N TYR A 96 -14.70 -8.59 18.10
CA TYR A 96 -13.32 -9.08 18.17
C TYR A 96 -12.48 -8.43 17.07
N SER A 97 -11.24 -8.09 17.40
CA SER A 97 -10.24 -7.61 16.45
C SER A 97 -8.90 -8.29 16.73
N LEU A 98 -8.13 -8.55 15.66
CA LEU A 98 -6.79 -9.11 15.73
C LEU A 98 -5.85 -8.18 14.96
N PRO A 99 -4.91 -7.48 15.64
CA PRO A 99 -3.99 -6.59 14.98
C PRO A 99 -2.94 -7.43 14.23
N VAL A 100 -2.59 -7.00 13.02
CA VAL A 100 -1.57 -7.64 12.20
C VAL A 100 -0.61 -6.61 11.64
N SER A 101 0.56 -7.05 11.18
CA SER A 101 1.56 -6.16 10.59
C SER A 101 1.10 -5.48 9.30
N GLN A 102 0.30 -6.17 8.47
CA GLN A 102 -0.20 -5.67 7.20
C GLN A 102 -1.42 -6.47 6.72
N GLY A 103 -2.18 -5.92 5.77
CA GLY A 103 -3.38 -6.56 5.20
C GLY A 103 -3.13 -7.99 4.72
N ARG A 104 -2.00 -8.23 4.03
CA ARG A 104 -1.62 -9.58 3.56
C ARG A 104 -1.53 -10.62 4.68
N SER A 105 -1.11 -10.22 5.87
CA SER A 105 -1.02 -11.12 7.03
C SER A 105 -2.41 -11.48 7.55
N ALA A 106 -3.36 -10.53 7.59
CA ALA A 106 -4.74 -10.80 7.95
C ALA A 106 -5.41 -11.75 6.94
N GLU A 107 -5.19 -11.53 5.64
CA GLU A 107 -5.71 -12.40 4.59
C GLU A 107 -5.23 -13.85 4.74
N LEU A 108 -3.94 -14.05 5.05
CA LEU A 108 -3.37 -15.38 5.26
C LEU A 108 -4.01 -16.08 6.47
N ILE A 109 -4.16 -15.38 7.59
CA ILE A 109 -4.80 -15.92 8.79
C ILE A 109 -6.24 -16.33 8.49
N LEU A 110 -7.01 -15.43 7.85
CA LEU A 110 -8.39 -15.71 7.48
C LEU A 110 -8.50 -16.91 6.53
N ALA A 111 -7.64 -16.98 5.50
CA ALA A 111 -7.62 -18.11 4.58
C ALA A 111 -7.34 -19.43 5.30
N LYS A 112 -6.34 -19.48 6.18
CA LYS A 112 -6.01 -20.71 6.93
C LYS A 112 -7.12 -21.17 7.88
N VAL A 113 -7.83 -20.22 8.50
CA VAL A 113 -8.87 -20.55 9.49
C VAL A 113 -10.18 -20.96 8.80
N LEU A 114 -10.61 -20.16 7.82
CA LEU A 114 -11.97 -20.21 7.28
C LEU A 114 -12.09 -21.03 6.00
N VAL A 115 -11.07 -21.01 5.15
CA VAL A 115 -11.13 -21.70 3.85
C VAL A 115 -10.86 -23.18 4.03
N LYS A 116 -11.65 -24.01 3.34
CA LYS A 116 -11.47 -25.46 3.25
C LYS A 116 -11.26 -25.85 1.78
N PRO A 117 -10.54 -26.96 1.51
CA PRO A 117 -10.39 -27.48 0.16
C PRO A 117 -11.74 -27.65 -0.53
N GLU A 118 -11.78 -27.35 -1.82
CA GLU A 118 -12.97 -27.41 -2.69
C GLU A 118 -14.08 -26.40 -2.39
N MET A 119 -13.90 -25.51 -1.40
CA MET A 119 -14.81 -24.38 -1.21
C MET A 119 -14.83 -23.48 -2.45
N VAL A 120 -16.04 -23.07 -2.84
CA VAL A 120 -16.26 -22.09 -3.90
C VAL A 120 -16.45 -20.72 -3.28
N ILE A 121 -15.57 -19.77 -3.58
CA ILE A 121 -15.61 -18.41 -3.03
C ILE A 121 -15.99 -17.42 -4.14
N PRO A 122 -17.23 -16.89 -4.14
CA PRO A 122 -17.61 -15.83 -5.06
C PRO A 122 -16.97 -14.49 -4.64
N ASN A 123 -16.57 -13.68 -5.61
CA ASN A 123 -15.95 -12.38 -5.36
C ASN A 123 -16.20 -11.39 -6.50
N ASN A 124 -16.05 -10.09 -6.24
CA ASN A 124 -16.28 -9.01 -7.21
C ASN A 124 -14.99 -8.51 -7.89
N LEU A 125 -13.98 -9.38 -8.03
CA LEU A 125 -12.55 -9.15 -8.35
C LEU A 125 -11.67 -9.05 -7.10
N LEU A 126 -10.78 -10.03 -6.93
CA LEU A 126 -9.86 -10.10 -5.80
C LEU A 126 -8.54 -9.41 -6.10
N PHE A 127 -7.98 -8.80 -5.05
CA PHE A 127 -6.60 -8.41 -5.03
C PHE A 127 -5.68 -9.65 -5.05
N ILE A 128 -4.48 -9.50 -5.64
CA ILE A 128 -3.58 -10.62 -5.96
C ILE A 128 -3.21 -11.44 -4.71
N SER A 129 -2.92 -10.80 -3.57
CA SER A 129 -2.56 -11.53 -2.35
C SER A 129 -3.75 -12.27 -1.73
N THR A 130 -4.94 -11.69 -1.76
CA THR A 130 -6.16 -12.34 -1.30
C THR A 130 -6.45 -13.59 -2.13
N ARG A 131 -6.39 -13.45 -3.45
CA ARG A 131 -6.54 -14.56 -4.41
C ARG A 131 -5.54 -15.67 -4.13
N TYR A 132 -4.26 -15.32 -3.98
CA TYR A 132 -3.19 -16.28 -3.71
C TYR A 132 -3.46 -17.09 -2.44
N HIS A 133 -3.80 -16.44 -1.32
CA HIS A 133 -4.02 -17.16 -0.06
C HIS A 133 -5.23 -18.09 -0.08
N GLN A 134 -6.31 -17.71 -0.77
CA GLN A 134 -7.49 -18.56 -0.90
C GLN A 134 -7.21 -19.79 -1.78
N ILE A 135 -6.50 -19.60 -2.91
CA ILE A 135 -6.08 -20.72 -3.77
C ILE A 135 -5.10 -21.64 -3.03
N LEU A 136 -4.14 -21.07 -2.30
CA LEU A 136 -3.20 -21.82 -1.48
C LEU A 136 -3.90 -22.69 -0.42
N ALA A 137 -5.05 -22.23 0.10
CA ALA A 137 -5.89 -22.98 1.03
C ALA A 137 -6.81 -24.01 0.34
N GLY A 138 -6.76 -24.13 -1.00
CA GLY A 138 -7.50 -25.13 -1.78
C GLY A 138 -8.89 -24.69 -2.27
N ALA A 139 -9.21 -23.38 -2.25
CA ALA A 139 -10.48 -22.90 -2.77
C ALA A 139 -10.50 -22.81 -4.30
N ARG A 140 -11.70 -22.96 -4.87
CA ARG A 140 -12.03 -22.55 -6.24
C ARG A 140 -12.67 -21.17 -6.20
N LEU A 141 -12.19 -20.25 -7.04
CA LEU A 141 -12.63 -18.86 -7.04
C LEU A 141 -13.55 -18.59 -8.23
N ILE A 142 -14.64 -17.87 -8.00
CA ILE A 142 -15.55 -17.41 -9.05
C ILE A 142 -15.65 -15.90 -8.98
N GLU A 143 -15.25 -15.22 -10.04
CA GLU A 143 -15.33 -13.76 -10.15
C GLU A 143 -16.68 -13.38 -10.79
N ILE A 144 -17.42 -12.51 -10.10
CA ILE A 144 -18.76 -12.03 -10.48
C ILE A 144 -18.76 -10.49 -10.41
N PRO A 145 -17.93 -9.80 -11.23
CA PRO A 145 -17.95 -8.35 -11.29
C PRO A 145 -19.23 -7.84 -11.97
N VAL A 146 -19.58 -6.58 -11.69
CA VAL A 146 -20.52 -5.84 -12.53
C VAL A 146 -19.91 -5.58 -13.91
N VAL A 147 -20.76 -5.36 -14.92
CA VAL A 147 -20.33 -5.22 -16.33
C VAL A 147 -19.30 -4.09 -16.48
N GLU A 148 -19.48 -2.98 -15.76
CA GLU A 148 -18.60 -1.81 -15.77
C GLU A 148 -17.18 -2.14 -15.30
N ALA A 149 -17.04 -3.05 -14.34
CA ALA A 149 -15.74 -3.48 -13.82
C ALA A 149 -14.99 -4.42 -14.80
N THR A 150 -15.70 -5.01 -15.78
CA THR A 150 -15.10 -5.91 -16.78
C THR A 150 -14.32 -5.12 -17.85
N ILE A 151 -14.67 -3.85 -18.08
CA ILE A 151 -14.08 -3.00 -19.14
C ILE A 151 -12.63 -2.58 -18.82
N LEU A 152 -12.24 -2.59 -17.55
CA LEU A 152 -10.94 -2.10 -17.09
C LEU A 152 -9.77 -3.04 -17.45
N ILE A 153 -10.02 -4.35 -17.56
CA ILE A 153 -8.96 -5.36 -17.59
C ILE A 153 -8.39 -5.60 -19.01
N MET A 154 -9.10 -5.26 -20.09
CA MET A 154 -8.64 -5.63 -21.45
C MET A 154 -8.42 -4.45 -22.42
N THR A 155 -9.15 -3.34 -22.29
CA THR A 155 -9.28 -2.42 -23.44
C THR A 155 -8.38 -1.19 -23.42
N ARG A 156 -7.96 -0.70 -22.25
CA ARG A 156 -7.33 0.64 -22.13
C ARG A 156 -5.84 0.59 -21.80
N LEU A 157 -5.42 -0.29 -20.88
CA LEU A 157 -4.02 -0.39 -20.44
C LEU A 157 -3.07 -0.97 -21.51
N LEU A 158 -3.55 -1.85 -22.40
CA LEU A 158 -2.71 -2.47 -23.43
C LEU A 158 -2.68 -1.68 -24.75
N LYS A 159 -3.74 -0.93 -25.09
CA LYS A 159 -3.78 -0.18 -26.35
C LYS A 159 -2.86 1.04 -26.37
N GLU A 160 -2.64 1.69 -25.22
CA GLU A 160 -1.82 2.90 -25.16
C GLU A 160 -0.34 2.62 -24.82
N THR A 161 -0.02 1.45 -24.27
CA THR A 161 1.35 1.12 -23.83
C THR A 161 2.19 0.38 -24.89
N LEU A 162 1.57 -0.16 -25.94
CA LEU A 162 2.24 -0.93 -27.00
C LEU A 162 2.31 -0.24 -28.37
N ILE A 163 2.12 1.09 -28.43
CA ILE A 163 2.52 1.87 -29.61
C ILE A 163 4.06 2.05 -29.55
N LEU A 164 4.78 0.95 -29.78
CA LEU A 164 6.11 1.02 -30.36
C LEU A 164 5.87 1.31 -31.84
N ASN A 165 5.91 2.60 -32.17
CA ASN A 165 5.90 3.06 -33.56
C ASN A 165 7.06 2.40 -34.31
N ASN A 166 6.71 1.77 -35.43
CA ASN A 166 7.61 1.51 -36.56
C ASN A 166 8.33 2.79 -37.00
#